data_AF-A0A484S8H3-F1
#
_entry.id   AF-A0A484S8H3-F1
#
_cell.length_a   1.000
_cell.length_b   1.000
_cell.length_c   1.000
_cell.angle_alpha   90.00
_cell.angle_beta   90.00
_cell.angle_gamma   90.00
#
_symmetry.space_group_name_H-M   'P 1'
#
loop_
_entity.id
_entity.type
_entity.pdbx_description
1 polymer ?
#
loop_
_entity_poly.entity_id
_entity_poly.type
_entity_poly.pdbx_seq_one_letter_code
_entity_poly.pdbx_strand_id
1 'polypeptide(L)'
;MFANCQLFGLDLAFPDLCKTPPAFIPIPYPNFALGPMAIPNAWNILLMGMPAHNLLTTIPLTNGDNPGIALGLFSPSVMGMSRHITCVPNVLFKCIPATRLTSMTVQNRANTVGIRIVPSQIKVVLLGAGGGKGGGAGKASSKAANGASKAGRGAKNGKNARGGRNAKRAKGKGKKRDVPCFNPRNKKFAKMNPAQQKAYLKDYAKQLRRQQDEINKMSPGQFKAARDKFKDVGRNPAAEAAQQNYRTERARGIQSSIFDSLKGKMGAKAAKAEAKRRTQDIMGKLAALHEPDMIAGGWMDPKPKGLGKASVNSAIGGSWNGKGRVKAMDRLAEQGLKNGEAKMNVQLKICPPGKK
;
A
#
# COMPACT_ATOMS: atom_id res chain seq x y z
N MET A 1 -17.21 -4.03 -22.63
CA MET A 1 -18.18 -3.54 -21.60
C MET A 1 -18.31 -2.04 -21.70
N PHE A 2 -19.41 -1.47 -21.20
CA PHE A 2 -19.70 -0.04 -21.28
C PHE A 2 -18.63 0.84 -20.63
N ALA A 3 -18.22 1.92 -21.28
CA ALA A 3 -17.27 2.89 -20.74
C ALA A 3 -17.81 3.59 -19.48
N ASN A 4 -16.94 3.88 -18.51
CA ASN A 4 -17.31 4.65 -17.33
C ASN A 4 -17.24 6.17 -17.61
N CYS A 5 -18.18 6.93 -17.04
CA CYS A 5 -18.23 8.40 -17.12
C CYS A 5 -18.96 8.98 -15.91
N GLN A 6 -18.98 10.32 -15.80
CA GLN A 6 -19.57 11.04 -14.66
C GLN A 6 -21.10 10.93 -14.55
N LEU A 7 -21.80 10.43 -15.56
CA LEU A 7 -23.27 10.42 -15.59
C LEU A 7 -23.89 9.64 -14.41
N PHE A 8 -23.47 8.40 -14.22
CA PHE A 8 -23.92 7.53 -13.14
C PHE A 8 -22.86 6.47 -12.83
N GLY A 9 -23.28 5.35 -12.26
CA GLY A 9 -22.47 4.16 -12.02
C GLY A 9 -22.25 3.91 -10.54
N LEU A 10 -22.22 2.65 -10.17
CA LEU A 10 -22.06 2.20 -8.79
C LEU A 10 -20.99 1.12 -8.75
N ASP A 11 -19.98 1.36 -7.91
CA ASP A 11 -19.02 0.35 -7.52
C ASP A 11 -19.49 -0.30 -6.21
N LEU A 12 -19.72 -1.61 -6.24
CA LEU A 12 -20.09 -2.39 -5.05
C LEU A 12 -18.89 -3.22 -4.59
N ALA A 13 -18.59 -3.19 -3.31
CA ALA A 13 -17.68 -4.12 -2.65
C ALA A 13 -18.36 -4.82 -1.48
N PHE A 14 -18.14 -6.13 -1.38
CA PHE A 14 -18.56 -6.96 -0.26
C PHE A 14 -17.68 -8.21 -0.18
N PRO A 15 -17.28 -8.67 1.01
CA PRO A 15 -17.49 -8.02 2.31
C PRO A 15 -16.48 -6.90 2.57
N ASP A 16 -16.96 -5.77 3.09
CA ASP A 16 -16.11 -4.75 3.72
C ASP A 16 -16.04 -5.00 5.23
N LEU A 17 -14.96 -5.65 5.67
CA LEU A 17 -14.81 -6.02 7.08
C LEU A 17 -14.40 -4.80 7.89
N CYS A 18 -15.31 -4.27 8.70
CA CYS A 18 -15.06 -3.13 9.58
C CYS A 18 -15.26 -3.50 11.04
N LYS A 19 -14.50 -2.85 11.93
CA LYS A 19 -14.63 -3.08 13.37
C LYS A 19 -15.82 -2.27 13.89
N THR A 20 -16.75 -2.96 14.54
CA THR A 20 -17.98 -2.35 15.03
C THR A 20 -18.02 -2.35 16.56
N PRO A 21 -18.19 -1.19 17.22
CA PRO A 21 -18.44 -1.12 18.65
C PRO A 21 -19.74 -1.84 19.04
N PRO A 22 -19.90 -2.31 20.30
CA PRO A 22 -18.97 -2.19 21.42
C PRO A 22 -17.89 -3.28 21.47
N ALA A 23 -18.08 -4.39 20.75
CA ALA A 23 -17.19 -5.55 20.82
C ALA A 23 -15.94 -5.44 19.92
N PHE A 24 -15.87 -4.41 19.05
CA PHE A 24 -14.81 -4.21 18.06
C PHE A 24 -14.55 -5.44 17.18
N ILE A 25 -15.57 -6.28 17.02
CA ILE A 25 -15.51 -7.47 16.17
C ILE A 25 -15.58 -7.04 14.69
N PRO A 26 -14.90 -7.74 13.77
CA PRO A 26 -15.02 -7.47 12.35
C PRO A 26 -16.40 -7.93 11.84
N ILE A 27 -17.25 -6.98 11.47
CA ILE A 27 -18.55 -7.24 10.86
C ILE A 27 -18.45 -6.96 9.36
N PRO A 28 -18.95 -7.85 8.49
CA PRO A 28 -19.00 -7.60 7.04
C PRO A 28 -20.10 -6.60 6.70
N TYR A 29 -19.73 -5.49 6.07
CA TYR A 29 -20.65 -4.51 5.52
C TYR A 29 -20.60 -4.48 4.00
N PRO A 30 -21.71 -4.10 3.32
CA PRO A 30 -21.64 -3.66 1.94
C PRO A 30 -20.97 -2.28 1.88
N ASN A 31 -20.16 -2.05 0.85
CA ASN A 31 -19.55 -0.76 0.60
C ASN A 31 -19.83 -0.29 -0.84
N PHE A 32 -20.23 0.97 -0.97
CA PHE A 32 -20.78 1.57 -2.17
C PHE A 32 -19.95 2.80 -2.56
N ALA A 33 -19.57 2.91 -3.83
CA ALA A 33 -18.95 4.11 -4.37
C ALA A 33 -19.75 4.63 -5.57
N LEU A 34 -20.18 5.88 -5.51
CA LEU A 34 -20.99 6.52 -6.55
C LEU A 34 -20.10 7.18 -7.61
N GLY A 35 -20.25 6.73 -8.86
CA GLY A 35 -19.56 7.26 -10.03
C GLY A 35 -19.69 8.77 -10.26
N PRO A 36 -20.84 9.42 -9.99
CA PRO A 36 -21.00 10.87 -10.12
C PRO A 36 -20.12 11.72 -9.19
N MET A 37 -19.50 11.12 -8.16
CA MET A 37 -18.59 11.82 -7.25
C MET A 37 -17.13 11.69 -7.69
N ALA A 38 -16.85 10.96 -8.76
CA ALA A 38 -15.48 10.64 -9.15
C ALA A 38 -14.71 11.90 -9.58
N ILE A 39 -13.43 11.95 -9.20
CA ILE A 39 -12.45 13.00 -9.51
C ILE A 39 -11.03 12.38 -9.58
N PRO A 40 -10.11 12.90 -10.40
CA PRO A 40 -10.27 13.95 -11.40
C PRO A 40 -10.95 13.43 -12.68
N ASN A 41 -11.63 14.35 -13.39
CA ASN A 41 -12.41 14.05 -14.58
C ASN A 41 -11.68 14.41 -15.87
N ALA A 42 -11.89 13.61 -16.92
CA ALA A 42 -11.42 13.92 -18.27
C ALA A 42 -12.42 14.84 -18.99
N TRP A 43 -12.46 16.13 -18.60
CA TRP A 43 -13.39 17.13 -19.15
C TRP A 43 -13.36 17.28 -20.68
N ASN A 44 -12.25 16.93 -21.33
CA ASN A 44 -12.07 17.03 -22.78
C ASN A 44 -12.62 15.80 -23.54
N ILE A 45 -13.11 14.77 -22.84
CA ILE A 45 -13.64 13.54 -23.44
C ILE A 45 -15.01 13.29 -22.83
N LEU A 46 -16.06 13.60 -23.59
CA LEU A 46 -17.44 13.50 -23.14
C LEU A 46 -18.10 12.25 -23.69
N LEU A 47 -18.59 11.40 -22.78
CA LEU A 47 -19.41 10.24 -23.08
C LEU A 47 -20.82 10.54 -22.57
N MET A 48 -21.80 10.57 -23.48
CA MET A 48 -23.17 11.00 -23.15
C MET A 48 -23.22 12.42 -22.54
N GLY A 49 -22.37 13.33 -23.02
CA GLY A 49 -22.28 14.70 -22.51
C GLY A 49 -21.56 14.84 -21.16
N MET A 50 -21.06 13.75 -20.58
CA MET A 50 -20.42 13.73 -19.26
C MET A 50 -18.95 13.30 -19.35
N PRO A 51 -18.04 13.85 -18.52
CA PRO A 51 -16.62 13.50 -18.57
C PRO A 51 -16.35 11.99 -18.41
N ALA A 52 -15.45 11.46 -19.24
CA ALA A 52 -15.05 10.06 -19.20
C ALA A 52 -14.16 9.74 -17.98
N HIS A 53 -14.22 8.49 -17.51
CA HIS A 53 -13.36 7.98 -16.42
C HIS A 53 -12.21 7.14 -16.96
N ASN A 54 -11.05 7.29 -16.34
CA ASN A 54 -9.87 6.46 -16.61
C ASN A 54 -9.30 5.91 -15.30
N LEU A 55 -8.16 5.23 -15.36
CA LEU A 55 -7.54 4.62 -14.18
C LEU A 55 -7.12 5.63 -13.09
N LEU A 56 -6.98 6.91 -13.43
CA LEU A 56 -6.66 7.96 -12.47
C LEU A 56 -7.91 8.51 -11.75
N THR A 57 -9.10 8.32 -12.33
CA THR A 57 -10.34 8.76 -11.71
C THR A 57 -10.63 7.93 -10.45
N THR A 58 -10.79 8.61 -9.31
CA THR A 58 -11.09 8.02 -8.00
C THR A 58 -12.39 8.57 -7.45
N ILE A 59 -13.16 7.76 -6.74
CA ILE A 59 -14.35 8.22 -6.02
C ILE A 59 -13.91 8.54 -4.58
N PRO A 60 -14.05 9.80 -4.11
CA PRO A 60 -13.41 10.27 -2.89
C PRO A 60 -14.02 9.69 -1.60
N LEU A 61 -15.27 9.21 -1.66
CA LEU A 61 -15.99 8.69 -0.50
C LEU A 61 -16.73 7.40 -0.87
N THR A 62 -16.70 6.43 0.03
CA THR A 62 -17.56 5.25 -0.02
C THR A 62 -18.54 5.26 1.14
N ASN A 63 -19.66 4.56 0.98
CA ASN A 63 -20.75 4.51 1.97
C ASN A 63 -21.18 3.05 2.21
N GLY A 64 -21.90 2.78 3.30
CA GLY A 64 -22.46 1.46 3.63
C GLY A 64 -21.69 0.72 4.73
N ASP A 65 -20.43 1.07 4.93
CA ASP A 65 -19.56 0.59 6.00
C ASP A 65 -19.55 1.53 7.24
N ASN A 66 -20.40 2.57 7.23
CA ASN A 66 -20.50 3.61 8.26
C ASN A 66 -20.68 3.09 9.71
N PRO A 67 -21.42 2.00 9.98
CA PRO A 67 -21.51 1.46 11.35
C PRO A 67 -20.18 0.95 11.90
N GLY A 68 -19.24 0.60 11.01
CA GLY A 68 -17.88 0.17 11.33
C GLY A 68 -16.94 1.31 11.72
N ILE A 69 -17.38 2.23 12.59
CA ILE A 69 -16.67 3.47 12.96
C ILE A 69 -15.28 3.23 13.58
N ALA A 70 -14.98 2.00 14.01
CA ALA A 70 -13.66 1.64 14.54
C ALA A 70 -12.67 1.20 13.45
N LEU A 71 -12.93 1.62 12.20
CA LEU A 71 -12.10 1.46 11.02
C LEU A 71 -12.14 0.06 10.40
N GLY A 72 -11.78 0.01 9.12
CA GLY A 72 -11.61 -1.23 8.38
C GLY A 72 -10.56 -2.18 8.97
N LEU A 73 -10.79 -3.47 8.78
CA LEU A 73 -9.92 -4.56 9.25
C LEU A 73 -8.55 -4.54 8.56
N PHE A 74 -8.54 -4.31 7.24
CA PHE A 74 -7.33 -4.33 6.41
C PHE A 74 -6.78 -2.93 6.14
N SER A 75 -7.66 -1.91 6.05
CA SER A 75 -7.29 -0.50 5.96
C SER A 75 -7.94 0.25 7.12
N PRO A 76 -7.18 1.00 7.96
CA PRO A 76 -7.73 1.77 9.06
C PRO A 76 -8.40 3.06 8.54
N SER A 77 -9.44 2.90 7.73
CA SER A 77 -10.29 3.94 7.16
C SER A 77 -11.76 3.56 7.27
N VAL A 78 -12.61 4.57 7.29
CA VAL A 78 -14.08 4.49 7.18
C VAL A 78 -14.44 5.49 6.11
N MET A 79 -15.36 5.13 5.21
CA MET A 79 -15.75 5.96 4.07
C MET A 79 -14.56 6.40 3.18
N GLY A 80 -13.54 5.54 3.05
CA GLY A 80 -12.35 5.84 2.27
C GLY A 80 -12.58 5.86 0.75
N MET A 81 -11.60 6.35 -0.01
CA MET A 81 -11.73 6.45 -1.47
C MET A 81 -11.89 5.08 -2.16
N SER A 82 -12.60 5.04 -3.27
CA SER A 82 -12.64 3.93 -4.22
C SER A 82 -11.83 4.25 -5.48
N ARG A 83 -11.04 3.29 -5.97
CA ARG A 83 -10.27 3.43 -7.21
C ARG A 83 -10.37 2.17 -8.07
N HIS A 84 -10.42 2.34 -9.38
CA HIS A 84 -10.36 1.24 -10.33
C HIS A 84 -8.95 0.66 -10.40
N ILE A 85 -8.84 -0.67 -10.51
CA ILE A 85 -7.57 -1.40 -10.65
C ILE A 85 -7.42 -2.15 -11.98
N THR A 86 -8.54 -2.43 -12.64
CA THR A 86 -8.56 -3.02 -13.99
C THR A 86 -9.04 -1.99 -14.99
N CYS A 87 -8.53 -2.07 -16.22
CA CYS A 87 -8.85 -1.13 -17.29
C CYS A 87 -8.84 -1.81 -18.66
N VAL A 88 -9.14 -1.04 -19.70
CA VAL A 88 -8.88 -1.42 -21.09
C VAL A 88 -7.56 -0.77 -21.52
N PRO A 89 -6.46 -1.53 -21.65
CA PRO A 89 -5.14 -0.95 -21.92
C PRO A 89 -5.06 -0.29 -23.30
N ASN A 90 -5.86 -0.76 -24.27
CA ASN A 90 -5.82 -0.29 -25.66
C ASN A 90 -6.67 0.96 -25.91
N VAL A 91 -7.47 1.40 -24.93
CA VAL A 91 -8.29 2.62 -25.05
C VAL A 91 -7.80 3.62 -24.02
N LEU A 92 -7.25 4.73 -24.48
CA LEU A 92 -6.68 5.77 -23.62
C LEU A 92 -7.59 6.99 -23.59
N PHE A 93 -8.03 7.39 -22.40
CA PHE A 93 -8.65 8.68 -22.16
C PHE A 93 -7.63 9.58 -21.46
N LYS A 94 -7.23 10.67 -22.14
CA LYS A 94 -6.21 11.60 -21.64
C LYS A 94 -4.86 10.91 -21.38
N CYS A 95 -4.44 10.04 -22.32
CA CYS A 95 -3.22 9.21 -22.25
C CYS A 95 -3.21 8.17 -21.11
N ILE A 96 -4.35 7.89 -20.47
CA ILE A 96 -4.48 6.92 -19.38
C ILE A 96 -5.52 5.86 -19.76
N PRO A 97 -5.28 4.57 -19.49
CA PRO A 97 -6.24 3.50 -19.79
C PRO A 97 -7.64 3.76 -19.23
N ALA A 98 -8.63 3.58 -20.10
CA ALA A 98 -10.03 3.81 -19.80
C ALA A 98 -10.60 2.70 -18.89
N THR A 99 -11.53 3.08 -18.01
CA THR A 99 -12.25 2.12 -17.16
C THR A 99 -13.63 1.83 -17.74
N ARG A 100 -14.17 0.65 -17.44
CA ARG A 100 -15.45 0.17 -17.97
C ARG A 100 -16.29 -0.52 -16.89
N LEU A 101 -17.56 -0.77 -17.18
CA LEU A 101 -18.39 -1.72 -16.44
C LEU A 101 -17.62 -3.04 -16.24
N THR A 102 -17.80 -3.64 -15.07
CA THR A 102 -17.04 -4.81 -14.57
C THR A 102 -15.56 -4.55 -14.26
N SER A 103 -15.10 -3.30 -14.28
CA SER A 103 -13.77 -2.99 -13.76
C SER A 103 -13.74 -3.19 -12.25
N MET A 104 -12.75 -3.93 -11.76
CA MET A 104 -12.54 -4.13 -10.34
C MET A 104 -12.06 -2.83 -9.70
N THR A 105 -12.47 -2.64 -8.45
CA THR A 105 -12.13 -1.49 -7.62
C THR A 105 -11.51 -1.96 -6.32
N VAL A 106 -10.72 -1.08 -5.71
CA VAL A 106 -10.33 -1.20 -4.32
C VAL A 106 -11.04 -0.07 -3.59
N GLN A 107 -11.87 -0.42 -2.60
CA GLN A 107 -12.77 0.50 -1.92
C GLN A 107 -12.46 0.61 -0.43
N ASN A 108 -12.98 1.68 0.18
CA ASN A 108 -12.58 2.12 1.51
C ASN A 108 -11.04 2.11 1.62
N ARG A 109 -10.41 2.82 0.66
CA ARG A 109 -8.96 2.89 0.41
C ARG A 109 -8.32 1.58 -0.03
N ALA A 110 -8.26 0.60 0.85
CA ALA A 110 -7.70 -0.73 0.63
C ALA A 110 -8.37 -1.79 1.51
N ASN A 111 -9.54 -1.49 2.06
CA ASN A 111 -10.20 -2.39 3.00
C ASN A 111 -10.90 -3.55 2.29
N THR A 112 -11.44 -3.29 1.11
CA THR A 112 -12.19 -4.28 0.34
C THR A 112 -11.95 -4.14 -1.16
N VAL A 113 -12.29 -5.19 -1.89
CA VAL A 113 -12.24 -5.24 -3.34
C VAL A 113 -13.68 -5.25 -3.85
N GLY A 114 -13.98 -4.32 -4.75
CA GLY A 114 -15.27 -4.22 -5.38
C GLY A 114 -15.19 -4.34 -6.89
N ILE A 115 -16.30 -4.04 -7.53
CA ILE A 115 -16.43 -4.04 -8.97
C ILE A 115 -17.51 -3.03 -9.40
N ARG A 116 -17.32 -2.39 -10.55
CA ARG A 116 -18.35 -1.58 -11.21
C ARG A 116 -19.49 -2.50 -11.65
N ILE A 117 -20.61 -2.48 -10.93
CA ILE A 117 -21.77 -3.33 -11.20
C ILE A 117 -22.87 -2.61 -11.97
N VAL A 118 -23.03 -1.30 -11.73
CA VAL A 118 -24.02 -0.49 -12.46
C VAL A 118 -23.27 0.33 -13.52
N PRO A 119 -23.68 0.28 -14.78
CA PRO A 119 -23.05 1.06 -15.83
C PRO A 119 -23.26 2.56 -15.61
N SER A 120 -22.27 3.37 -15.98
CA SER A 120 -22.45 4.83 -16.04
C SER A 120 -23.31 5.26 -17.22
N GLN A 121 -23.30 4.48 -18.29
CA GLN A 121 -24.02 4.71 -19.55
C GLN A 121 -24.13 3.40 -20.34
N ILE A 122 -25.01 3.35 -21.34
CA ILE A 122 -25.36 2.11 -22.07
C ILE A 122 -25.09 2.16 -23.59
N LYS A 123 -24.47 3.22 -24.12
CA LYS A 123 -24.22 3.40 -25.57
C LYS A 123 -22.79 3.10 -26.00
N VAL A 124 -21.79 3.52 -25.23
CA VAL A 124 -20.37 3.42 -25.60
C VAL A 124 -19.76 2.16 -24.98
N VAL A 125 -19.31 1.23 -25.83
CA VAL A 125 -18.70 -0.04 -25.39
C VAL A 125 -17.20 -0.01 -25.68
N LEU A 126 -16.38 -0.33 -24.66
CA LEU A 126 -14.94 -0.50 -24.81
C LEU A 126 -14.59 -1.98 -25.07
N LEU A 127 -14.02 -2.23 -26.25
CA LEU A 127 -13.55 -3.54 -26.70
C LEU A 127 -12.06 -3.73 -26.37
N GLY A 128 -11.70 -4.91 -25.87
CA GLY A 128 -10.32 -5.25 -25.50
C GLY A 128 -10.23 -6.22 -24.33
N ALA A 129 -9.19 -7.06 -24.34
CA ALA A 129 -8.87 -7.96 -23.23
C ALA A 129 -8.58 -7.12 -21.97
N GLY A 130 -9.20 -7.48 -20.84
CA GLY A 130 -9.03 -6.75 -19.60
C GLY A 130 -7.56 -6.80 -19.17
N GLY A 131 -6.89 -5.65 -19.18
CA GLY A 131 -5.51 -5.51 -18.73
C GLY A 131 -5.48 -5.54 -17.21
N GLY A 132 -5.23 -6.70 -16.64
CA GLY A 132 -4.88 -6.83 -15.23
C GLY A 132 -3.41 -6.43 -15.02
N LYS A 133 -3.18 -5.49 -14.10
CA LYS A 133 -1.91 -4.83 -13.73
C LYS A 133 -1.54 -3.60 -14.55
N GLY A 134 -1.92 -2.43 -14.02
CA GLY A 134 -1.33 -1.16 -14.40
C GLY A 134 0.16 -1.11 -14.03
N GLY A 135 1.00 -0.87 -15.03
CA GLY A 135 2.42 -0.56 -14.88
C GLY A 135 2.98 -0.07 -16.20
N GLY A 136 3.27 1.24 -16.27
CA GLY A 136 4.29 1.84 -17.13
C GLY A 136 4.05 1.83 -18.64
N ALA A 137 3.77 3.02 -19.18
CA ALA A 137 4.17 3.34 -20.55
C ALA A 137 5.70 3.27 -20.66
N GLY A 138 6.20 2.64 -21.73
CA GLY A 138 7.59 2.77 -22.15
C GLY A 138 8.26 1.47 -22.61
N LYS A 139 8.01 1.07 -23.86
CA LYS A 139 9.03 1.02 -24.94
C LYS A 139 8.44 0.30 -26.14
N ALA A 140 8.32 1.04 -27.23
CA ALA A 140 8.30 0.47 -28.57
C ALA A 140 9.64 -0.23 -28.81
N SER A 141 9.60 -1.46 -29.30
CA SER A 141 10.63 -2.07 -30.13
C SER A 141 10.03 -3.27 -30.85
N SER A 142 9.99 -3.11 -32.16
CA SER A 142 9.78 -4.10 -33.22
C SER A 142 10.14 -5.55 -32.90
N LYS A 143 9.25 -6.48 -33.26
CA LYS A 143 9.61 -7.51 -34.24
C LYS A 143 8.35 -8.10 -34.88
N ALA A 144 8.38 -8.09 -36.20
CA ALA A 144 7.37 -8.64 -37.08
C ALA A 144 7.46 -10.18 -37.18
N ALA A 145 6.36 -10.72 -37.72
CA ALA A 145 6.28 -11.91 -38.56
C ALA A 145 6.29 -13.29 -37.87
N ASN A 146 5.08 -13.87 -37.84
CA ASN A 146 4.67 -15.18 -38.40
C ASN A 146 3.52 -15.69 -37.51
N GLY A 147 2.32 -15.97 -37.99
CA GLY A 147 1.93 -16.60 -39.24
C GLY A 147 1.16 -17.87 -38.86
N ALA A 148 -0.01 -18.09 -39.47
CA ALA A 148 -0.85 -19.29 -39.43
C ALA A 148 -1.57 -19.59 -38.09
N SER A 149 -2.88 -19.36 -37.93
CA SER A 149 -4.08 -19.95 -38.57
C SER A 149 -4.54 -21.29 -38.00
N LYS A 150 -5.84 -21.30 -37.64
CA LYS A 150 -6.82 -22.41 -37.67
C LYS A 150 -6.63 -23.55 -36.66
N ALA A 151 -7.62 -23.72 -35.78
CA ALA A 151 -8.71 -24.71 -35.87
C ALA A 151 -8.34 -25.97 -35.05
N GLY A 152 -9.22 -26.66 -34.33
CA GLY A 152 -10.65 -26.57 -34.26
C GLY A 152 -11.18 -27.27 -33.01
N ARG A 153 -12.52 -27.24 -32.93
CA ARG A 153 -13.36 -27.97 -31.98
C ARG A 153 -13.12 -29.48 -32.04
N GLY A 154 -13.23 -30.16 -30.90
CA GLY A 154 -13.32 -31.61 -30.83
C GLY A 154 -13.64 -32.05 -29.40
N ALA A 155 -14.76 -32.75 -29.23
CA ALA A 155 -15.43 -32.98 -27.96
C ALA A 155 -15.28 -34.43 -27.49
N LYS A 156 -15.42 -34.60 -26.17
CA LYS A 156 -16.00 -35.74 -25.41
C LYS A 156 -15.19 -37.03 -25.16
N ASN A 157 -15.27 -37.36 -23.87
CA ASN A 157 -15.40 -38.66 -23.21
C ASN A 157 -14.16 -39.53 -22.91
N GLY A 158 -13.96 -39.74 -21.61
CA GLY A 158 -13.17 -40.82 -21.02
C GLY A 158 -13.29 -40.79 -19.50
N LYS A 159 -14.14 -41.67 -18.95
CA LYS A 159 -14.38 -41.85 -17.51
C LYS A 159 -13.16 -42.46 -16.82
N ASN A 160 -13.10 -42.21 -15.50
CA ASN A 160 -12.40 -42.98 -14.45
C ASN A 160 -10.87 -43.00 -14.46
N ALA A 161 -10.28 -42.20 -13.56
CA ALA A 161 -9.18 -42.65 -12.72
C ALA A 161 -9.20 -41.88 -11.39
N ARG A 162 -9.59 -42.59 -10.32
CA ARG A 162 -9.31 -42.22 -8.93
C ARG A 162 -7.79 -42.13 -8.79
N GLY A 163 -7.27 -40.91 -8.67
CA GLY A 163 -5.86 -40.65 -8.36
C GLY A 163 -5.79 -39.53 -7.33
N GLY A 164 -5.48 -39.88 -6.08
CA GLY A 164 -5.46 -38.98 -4.94
C GLY A 164 -4.61 -37.74 -5.20
N ARG A 165 -5.25 -36.58 -5.27
CA ARG A 165 -4.54 -35.30 -5.11
C ARG A 165 -4.24 -35.15 -3.63
N ASN A 166 -3.06 -35.66 -3.28
CA ASN A 166 -2.36 -35.32 -2.05
C ASN A 166 -2.09 -33.81 -2.11
N ALA A 167 -3.06 -33.03 -1.64
CA ALA A 167 -2.91 -31.62 -1.38
C ALA A 167 -1.82 -31.52 -0.32
N LYS A 168 -0.57 -31.31 -0.76
CA LYS A 168 0.53 -30.92 0.11
C LYS A 168 0.12 -29.59 0.73
N ARG A 169 -0.51 -29.70 1.91
CA ARG A 169 -0.61 -28.67 2.94
C ARG A 169 0.66 -27.83 2.88
N ALA A 170 0.49 -26.53 2.66
CA ALA A 170 1.56 -25.57 2.78
C ALA A 170 2.32 -25.82 4.09
N LYS A 171 3.58 -26.27 3.98
CA LYS A 171 4.49 -26.50 5.10
C LYS A 171 4.54 -25.22 5.96
N GLY A 172 4.51 -25.43 7.27
CA GLY A 172 4.31 -24.41 8.30
C GLY A 172 5.32 -23.25 8.28
N LYS A 173 4.99 -22.22 9.07
CA LYS A 173 5.85 -21.05 9.34
C LYS A 173 7.29 -21.53 9.59
N GLY A 174 8.18 -21.31 8.62
CA GLY A 174 9.58 -21.71 8.72
C GLY A 174 10.25 -21.15 9.98
N LYS A 175 11.28 -21.84 10.47
CA LYS A 175 12.08 -21.42 11.63
C LYS A 175 12.56 -19.98 11.41
N LYS A 176 12.34 -19.11 12.40
CA LYS A 176 12.81 -17.73 12.33
C LYS A 176 14.34 -17.70 12.30
N ARG A 177 14.89 -16.85 11.45
CA ARG A 177 16.33 -16.76 11.19
C ARG A 177 16.88 -15.51 11.84
N ASP A 178 17.88 -15.69 12.68
CA ASP A 178 18.43 -14.62 13.51
C ASP A 178 19.36 -13.71 12.72
N VAL A 179 19.28 -12.42 13.02
CA VAL A 179 20.25 -11.41 12.58
C VAL A 179 20.81 -10.66 13.78
N PRO A 180 22.00 -10.04 13.66
CA PRO A 180 22.59 -9.30 14.77
C PRO A 180 21.61 -8.30 15.40
N CYS A 181 21.62 -8.19 16.73
CA CYS A 181 20.62 -7.40 17.47
C CYS A 181 20.78 -5.88 17.28
N PHE A 182 19.70 -5.12 17.25
CA PHE A 182 19.70 -3.67 17.13
C PHE A 182 19.96 -3.03 18.49
N ASN A 183 20.96 -2.14 18.59
CA ASN A 183 21.29 -1.47 19.84
C ASN A 183 20.68 -0.06 19.91
N PRO A 184 19.61 0.16 20.68
CA PRO A 184 18.99 1.48 20.83
C PRO A 184 19.77 2.41 21.77
N ARG A 185 20.69 1.88 22.60
CA ARG A 185 21.32 2.59 23.73
C ARG A 185 22.56 3.37 23.30
N ASN A 186 22.37 4.35 22.43
CA ASN A 186 23.44 5.26 21.97
C ASN A 186 23.69 6.43 22.94
N LYS A 187 24.65 7.31 22.63
CA LYS A 187 24.95 8.51 23.44
C LYS A 187 23.72 9.41 23.69
N LYS A 188 22.78 9.48 22.74
CA LYS A 188 21.54 10.27 22.91
C LYS A 188 20.60 9.62 23.92
N PHE A 189 20.47 8.29 23.88
CA PHE A 189 19.69 7.53 24.85
C PHE A 189 20.22 7.72 26.28
N ALA A 190 21.53 7.74 26.46
CA ALA A 190 22.17 7.95 27.77
C ALA A 190 21.85 9.33 28.40
N LYS A 191 21.51 10.34 27.57
CA LYS A 191 21.14 11.69 28.03
C LYS A 191 19.65 11.84 28.36
N MET A 192 18.83 10.82 28.11
CA MET A 192 17.39 10.86 28.37
C MET A 192 17.08 10.50 29.82
N ASN A 193 16.06 11.13 30.40
CA ASN A 193 15.52 10.73 31.70
C ASN A 193 14.79 9.37 31.62
N PRO A 194 14.48 8.70 32.75
CA PRO A 194 13.87 7.37 32.73
C PRO A 194 12.56 7.26 31.94
N ALA A 195 11.69 8.28 32.01
CA ALA A 195 10.43 8.31 31.26
C ALA A 195 10.67 8.41 29.75
N GLN A 196 11.61 9.27 29.33
CA GLN A 196 12.02 9.43 27.94
C GLN A 196 12.68 8.16 27.41
N GLN A 197 13.54 7.51 28.20
CA GLN A 197 14.17 6.24 27.83
C GLN A 197 13.12 5.15 27.59
N LYS A 198 12.14 5.00 28.50
CA LYS A 198 11.04 4.05 28.35
C LYS A 198 10.23 4.32 27.07
N ALA A 199 9.87 5.58 26.82
CA ALA A 199 9.14 5.97 25.61
C ALA A 199 9.95 5.74 24.33
N TYR A 200 11.26 6.00 24.35
CA TYR A 200 12.15 5.77 23.23
C TYR A 200 12.28 4.28 22.91
N LEU A 201 12.50 3.42 23.91
CA LEU A 201 12.59 1.97 23.72
C LEU A 201 11.28 1.37 23.19
N LYS A 202 10.13 1.86 23.69
CA LYS A 202 8.81 1.44 23.19
C LYS A 202 8.65 1.76 21.70
N ASP A 203 9.00 2.97 21.29
CA ASP A 203 8.92 3.36 19.88
C ASP A 203 9.96 2.66 19.01
N TYR A 204 11.16 2.41 19.55
CA TYR A 204 12.19 1.63 18.87
C TYR A 204 11.73 0.21 18.59
N ALA A 205 11.18 -0.47 19.59
CA ALA A 205 10.61 -1.81 19.43
C ALA A 205 9.48 -1.82 18.40
N LYS A 206 8.58 -0.83 18.44
CA LYS A 206 7.48 -0.70 17.49
C LYS A 206 7.96 -0.52 16.05
N GLN A 207 8.91 0.40 15.81
CA GLN A 207 9.45 0.64 14.48
C GLN A 207 10.27 -0.56 13.98
N LEU A 208 11.08 -1.18 14.83
CA LEU A 208 11.84 -2.38 14.47
C LEU A 208 10.91 -3.55 14.12
N ARG A 209 9.78 -3.68 14.83
CA ARG A 209 8.78 -4.69 14.53
C ARG A 209 8.12 -4.47 13.17
N ARG A 210 7.77 -3.23 12.82
CA ARG A 210 7.21 -2.87 11.50
C ARG A 210 8.17 -3.22 10.38
N GLN A 211 9.47 -2.98 10.58
CA GLN A 211 10.52 -3.41 9.64
C GLN A 211 10.52 -4.94 9.46
N GLN A 212 10.55 -5.69 10.57
CA GLN A 212 10.52 -7.15 10.52
C GLN A 212 9.27 -7.69 9.81
N ASP A 213 8.10 -7.10 10.08
CA ASP A 213 6.84 -7.57 9.52
C ASP A 213 6.78 -7.33 8.00
N GLU A 214 7.24 -6.18 7.51
CA GLU A 214 7.31 -5.91 6.07
C GLU A 214 8.37 -6.77 5.36
N ILE A 215 9.54 -6.97 5.97
CA ILE A 215 10.56 -7.89 5.44
C ILE A 215 10.04 -9.34 5.40
N ASN A 216 9.24 -9.76 6.38
CA ASN A 216 8.70 -11.12 6.39
C ASN A 216 7.46 -11.29 5.49
N LYS A 217 6.96 -10.22 4.86
CA LYS A 217 5.95 -10.32 3.80
C LYS A 217 6.57 -10.62 2.44
N MET A 218 7.85 -10.31 2.23
CA MET A 218 8.52 -10.57 0.96
C MET A 218 9.20 -11.93 0.88
N SER A 219 9.29 -12.43 -0.34
CA SER A 219 10.11 -13.60 -0.68
C SER A 219 11.60 -13.26 -0.65
N PRO A 220 12.47 -14.28 -0.52
CA PRO A 220 13.91 -14.11 -0.65
C PRO A 220 14.34 -13.43 -1.97
N GLY A 221 13.68 -13.75 -3.07
CA GLY A 221 13.95 -13.14 -4.38
C GLY A 221 13.61 -11.65 -4.43
N GLN A 222 12.47 -11.24 -3.86
CA GLN A 222 12.10 -9.82 -3.77
C GLN A 222 13.06 -9.03 -2.88
N PHE A 223 13.46 -9.59 -1.73
CA PHE A 223 14.45 -8.97 -0.86
C PHE A 223 15.78 -8.78 -1.60
N LYS A 224 16.27 -9.83 -2.27
CA LYS A 224 17.51 -9.78 -3.05
C LYS A 224 17.43 -8.74 -4.16
N ALA A 225 16.36 -8.70 -4.95
CA ALA A 225 16.20 -7.73 -6.02
C ALA A 225 16.23 -6.27 -5.51
N ALA A 226 15.58 -6.00 -4.38
CA ALA A 226 15.61 -4.67 -3.75
C ALA A 226 17.02 -4.32 -3.24
N ARG A 227 17.74 -5.28 -2.66
CA ARG A 227 19.11 -5.12 -2.18
C ARG A 227 20.12 -4.92 -3.31
N ASP A 228 19.98 -5.67 -4.39
CA ASP A 228 20.83 -5.53 -5.58
C ASP A 228 20.62 -4.15 -6.20
N LYS A 229 19.37 -3.68 -6.32
CA LYS A 229 19.09 -2.32 -6.79
C LYS A 229 19.65 -1.24 -5.88
N PHE A 230 19.57 -1.42 -4.57
CA PHE A 230 20.19 -0.48 -3.63
C PHE A 230 21.72 -0.44 -3.77
N LYS A 231 22.38 -1.58 -4.03
CA LYS A 231 23.83 -1.63 -4.24
C LYS A 231 24.25 -0.98 -5.56
N ASP A 232 23.42 -1.16 -6.59
CA ASP A 232 23.64 -0.67 -7.96
C ASP A 232 23.53 0.86 -8.04
N VAL A 233 22.40 1.43 -7.57
CA VAL A 233 22.10 2.86 -7.76
C VAL A 233 21.87 3.64 -6.46
N GLY A 234 22.11 3.03 -5.30
CA GLY A 234 21.86 3.65 -4.01
C GLY A 234 20.36 3.77 -3.68
N ARG A 235 19.98 4.88 -3.02
CA ARG A 235 18.58 5.11 -2.64
C ARG A 235 17.71 5.32 -3.88
N ASN A 236 16.49 4.79 -3.84
CA ASN A 236 15.53 5.02 -4.90
C ASN A 236 15.29 6.54 -5.08
N PRO A 237 15.49 7.12 -6.29
CA PRO A 237 15.36 8.55 -6.52
C PRO A 237 13.95 9.08 -6.27
N ALA A 238 12.92 8.24 -6.37
CA ALA A 238 11.54 8.62 -6.08
C ALA A 238 11.23 8.68 -4.56
N ALA A 239 12.09 8.13 -3.70
CA ALA A 239 11.83 7.99 -2.27
C ALA A 239 11.73 9.35 -1.56
N GLU A 240 12.58 10.31 -1.92
CA GLU A 240 12.60 11.64 -1.31
C GLU A 240 11.31 12.40 -1.63
N ALA A 241 10.93 12.47 -2.91
CA ALA A 241 9.67 13.09 -3.33
C ALA A 241 8.46 12.40 -2.69
N ALA A 242 8.47 11.07 -2.58
CA ALA A 242 7.41 10.32 -1.91
C ALA A 242 7.34 10.63 -0.40
N GLN A 243 8.49 10.81 0.27
CA GLN A 243 8.54 11.27 1.66
C GLN A 243 7.98 12.67 1.83
N GLN A 244 8.37 13.62 0.97
CA GLN A 244 7.91 15.01 1.04
C GLN A 244 6.39 15.12 0.80
N ASN A 245 5.87 14.41 -0.20
CA ASN A 245 4.43 14.37 -0.48
C ASN A 245 3.65 13.78 0.69
N TYR A 246 4.11 12.64 1.22
CA TYR A 246 3.48 12.00 2.37
C TYR A 246 3.50 12.93 3.61
N ARG A 247 4.62 13.61 3.88
CA ARG A 247 4.72 14.57 4.99
C ARG A 247 3.76 15.74 4.81
N THR A 248 3.65 16.27 3.61
CA THR A 248 2.77 17.39 3.28
C THR A 248 1.30 17.03 3.50
N GLU A 249 0.88 15.88 2.99
CA GLU A 249 -0.49 15.38 3.19
C GLU A 249 -0.80 15.15 4.67
N ARG A 250 0.13 14.51 5.41
CA ARG A 250 -0.05 14.28 6.85
C ARG A 250 -0.06 15.57 7.66
N ALA A 251 0.77 16.55 7.31
CA ALA A 251 0.80 17.85 7.95
C ALA A 251 -0.53 18.59 7.75
N ARG A 252 -1.09 18.58 6.53
CA ARG A 252 -2.40 19.18 6.25
C ARG A 252 -3.50 18.56 7.10
N GLY A 253 -3.54 17.22 7.20
CA GLY A 253 -4.53 16.53 8.03
C GLY A 253 -4.40 16.86 9.52
N ILE A 254 -3.17 16.89 10.05
CA ILE A 254 -2.91 17.29 11.45
C ILE A 254 -3.34 18.74 11.69
N GLN A 255 -2.96 19.64 10.79
CA GLN A 255 -3.32 21.05 10.91
C GLN A 255 -4.83 21.27 10.89
N SER A 256 -5.56 20.59 10.00
CA SER A 256 -7.02 20.68 9.96
C SER A 256 -7.63 20.21 11.27
N SER A 257 -7.21 19.04 11.77
CA SER A 257 -7.72 18.49 13.04
C SER A 257 -7.46 19.42 14.22
N ILE A 258 -6.27 20.02 14.29
CA ILE A 258 -5.95 20.99 15.35
C ILE A 258 -6.79 22.27 15.18
N PHE A 259 -6.91 22.78 13.96
CA PHE A 259 -7.72 23.96 13.68
C PHE A 259 -9.18 23.77 14.09
N ASP A 260 -9.79 22.64 13.72
CA ASP A 260 -11.17 22.31 14.08
C ASP A 260 -11.35 22.20 15.60
N SER A 261 -10.33 21.72 16.33
CA SER A 261 -10.34 21.66 17.79
C SER A 261 -10.24 23.02 18.48
N LEU A 262 -9.72 24.04 17.77
CA LEU A 262 -9.44 25.37 18.31
C LEU A 262 -10.44 26.44 17.85
N LYS A 263 -11.06 26.30 16.67
CA LYS A 263 -11.92 27.35 16.07
C LYS A 263 -13.14 27.74 16.91
N GLY A 264 -13.63 26.84 17.78
CA GLY A 264 -14.72 27.13 18.73
C GLY A 264 -14.25 27.70 20.07
N LYS A 265 -12.94 27.74 20.31
CA LYS A 265 -12.31 28.21 21.56
C LYS A 265 -11.59 29.54 21.39
N MET A 266 -11.29 29.94 20.15
CA MET A 266 -10.61 31.18 19.80
C MET A 266 -10.98 31.58 18.36
N GLY A 267 -10.77 32.85 18.02
CA GLY A 267 -11.06 33.35 16.67
C GLY A 267 -10.33 32.57 15.57
N ALA A 268 -10.97 32.39 14.41
CA ALA A 268 -10.48 31.54 13.32
C ALA A 268 -9.04 31.87 12.86
N LYS A 269 -8.66 33.15 12.84
CA LYS A 269 -7.30 33.59 12.49
C LYS A 269 -6.27 33.08 13.51
N ALA A 270 -6.56 33.21 14.80
CA ALA A 270 -5.71 32.72 15.89
C ALA A 270 -5.64 31.18 15.88
N ALA A 271 -6.79 30.50 15.72
CA ALA A 271 -6.85 29.05 15.61
C ALA A 271 -5.99 28.50 14.46
N LYS A 272 -6.03 29.16 13.29
CA LYS A 272 -5.22 28.76 12.12
C LYS A 272 -3.72 28.94 12.37
N ALA A 273 -3.32 30.05 12.99
CA ALA A 273 -1.92 30.30 13.33
C ALA A 273 -1.40 29.26 14.34
N GLU A 274 -2.17 28.99 15.40
CA GLU A 274 -1.81 28.01 16.42
C GLU A 274 -1.78 26.58 15.86
N ALA A 275 -2.74 26.23 15.00
CA ALA A 275 -2.76 24.93 14.33
C ALA A 275 -1.52 24.71 13.45
N LYS A 276 -1.11 25.73 12.69
CA LYS A 276 0.13 25.68 11.89
C LYS A 276 1.35 25.48 12.79
N ARG A 277 1.48 26.25 13.86
CA ARG A 277 2.59 26.16 14.82
C ARG A 277 2.69 24.78 15.47
N ARG A 278 1.58 24.25 15.99
CA ARG A 278 1.54 22.90 16.59
C ARG A 278 1.84 21.81 15.57
N THR A 279 1.34 21.94 14.35
CA THR A 279 1.65 20.99 13.27
C THR A 279 3.13 20.97 12.95
N GLN A 280 3.78 22.14 12.88
CA GLN A 280 5.22 22.24 12.66
C GLN A 280 6.03 21.57 13.77
N ASP A 281 5.66 21.77 15.04
CA ASP A 281 6.31 21.11 16.18
C ASP A 281 6.15 19.57 16.13
N ILE A 282 4.94 19.09 15.85
CA ILE A 282 4.67 17.64 15.72
C ILE A 282 5.46 17.06 14.55
N MET A 283 5.36 17.66 13.37
CA MET A 283 6.00 17.14 12.15
C MET A 283 7.52 17.28 12.18
N GLY A 284 8.08 18.22 12.95
CA GLY A 284 9.52 18.34 13.19
C GLY A 284 10.08 17.18 14.01
N LYS A 285 9.25 16.53 14.85
CA LYS A 285 9.64 15.37 15.68
C LYS A 285 9.46 14.03 14.97
N LEU A 286 8.72 14.01 13.86
CA LEU A 286 8.34 12.80 13.13
C LEU A 286 9.07 12.68 11.79
N ALA A 287 9.36 11.45 11.37
CA ALA A 287 9.84 11.09 10.04
C ALA A 287 8.77 10.27 9.29
N ALA A 288 8.73 10.42 7.97
CA ALA A 288 7.98 9.52 7.09
C ALA A 288 8.79 8.23 6.90
N LEU A 289 8.21 7.11 7.31
CA LEU A 289 8.91 5.84 7.46
C LEU A 289 8.77 4.99 6.19
N HIS A 290 9.91 4.60 5.62
CA HIS A 290 9.96 3.52 4.64
C HIS A 290 9.99 2.18 5.37
N GLU A 291 9.06 1.31 5.01
CA GLU A 291 8.89 0.00 5.64
C GLU A 291 8.73 -1.04 4.53
N PRO A 292 9.76 -1.84 4.22
CA PRO A 292 11.08 -1.84 4.86
C PRO A 292 11.90 -0.58 4.57
N ASP A 293 12.94 -0.36 5.36
CA ASP A 293 13.98 0.62 5.07
C ASP A 293 14.58 0.34 3.68
N MET A 294 14.94 1.38 2.93
CA MET A 294 15.54 1.26 1.60
C MET A 294 16.79 0.39 1.61
N ILE A 295 17.60 0.50 2.66
CA ILE A 295 18.81 -0.30 2.84
C ILE A 295 18.45 -1.78 3.05
N ALA A 296 17.29 -2.06 3.65
CA ALA A 296 16.86 -3.38 4.11
C ALA A 296 15.65 -3.93 3.34
N GLY A 297 15.60 -3.71 2.02
CA GLY A 297 14.64 -4.34 1.12
C GLY A 297 13.47 -3.45 0.68
N GLY A 298 13.44 -2.18 1.07
CA GLY A 298 12.38 -1.23 0.69
C GLY A 298 12.49 -0.62 -0.70
N TRP A 299 13.55 -0.90 -1.47
CA TRP A 299 13.87 -0.16 -2.69
C TRP A 299 12.75 -0.13 -3.74
N MET A 300 11.99 -1.23 -3.88
CA MET A 300 10.90 -1.36 -4.85
C MET A 300 9.60 -0.66 -4.44
N ASP A 301 9.48 -0.20 -3.18
CA ASP A 301 8.31 0.47 -2.64
C ASP A 301 8.72 1.82 -2.03
N PRO A 302 8.88 2.87 -2.85
CA PRO A 302 9.39 4.16 -2.40
C PRO A 302 8.41 4.95 -1.53
N LYS A 303 7.18 4.47 -1.32
CA LYS A 303 6.14 5.23 -0.61
C LYS A 303 6.22 4.97 0.89
N PRO A 304 6.24 6.02 1.72
CA PRO A 304 6.17 5.84 3.17
C PRO A 304 4.86 5.17 3.60
N LYS A 305 4.95 4.31 4.62
CA LYS A 305 3.79 3.59 5.17
C LYS A 305 3.27 4.19 6.48
N GLY A 306 3.98 5.17 7.05
CA GLY A 306 3.56 5.81 8.29
C GLY A 306 4.45 6.95 8.74
N LEU A 307 4.08 7.57 9.86
CA LEU A 307 4.94 8.46 10.62
C LEU A 307 5.48 7.75 11.86
N GLY A 308 6.67 8.15 12.31
CA GLY A 308 7.21 7.77 13.61
C GLY A 308 8.32 8.71 14.05
N LYS A 309 8.75 8.61 15.30
CA LYS A 309 9.81 9.49 15.83
C LYS A 309 11.05 9.46 14.95
N ALA A 310 11.49 10.64 14.50
CA ALA A 310 12.63 10.79 13.60
C ALA A 310 13.94 10.29 14.24
N SER A 311 14.11 10.53 15.54
CA SER A 311 15.27 10.06 16.31
C SER A 311 15.40 8.54 16.32
N VAL A 312 14.28 7.83 16.45
CA VAL A 312 14.22 6.36 16.42
C VAL A 312 14.48 5.86 15.00
N ASN A 313 13.82 6.45 14.00
CA ASN A 313 14.00 6.06 12.60
C ASN A 313 15.46 6.19 12.16
N SER A 314 16.10 7.30 12.50
CA SER A 314 17.53 7.52 12.22
C SER A 314 18.42 6.51 12.93
N ALA A 315 18.12 6.17 14.20
CA ALA A 315 18.89 5.18 14.96
C ALA A 315 18.78 3.76 14.38
N ILE A 316 17.57 3.34 13.92
CA ILE A 316 17.38 2.06 13.23
C ILE A 316 18.08 2.09 11.86
N GLY A 317 17.81 3.12 11.05
CA GLY A 317 18.35 3.30 9.71
C GLY A 317 19.88 3.26 9.68
N GLY A 318 20.53 4.01 10.57
CA GLY A 318 21.99 4.03 10.71
C GLY A 318 22.60 2.72 11.20
N SER A 319 21.81 1.83 11.81
CA SER A 319 22.30 0.57 12.37
C SER A 319 22.28 -0.60 11.37
N TRP A 320 21.64 -0.46 10.22
CA TRP A 320 21.55 -1.52 9.21
C TRP A 320 22.93 -1.98 8.71
N ASN A 321 23.82 -1.02 8.41
CA ASN A 321 25.17 -1.32 7.95
C ASN A 321 26.12 -1.75 9.09
N GLY A 322 25.71 -1.61 10.35
CA GLY A 322 26.53 -1.97 11.51
C GLY A 322 26.53 -3.49 11.78
N LYS A 323 27.65 -4.03 12.28
CA LYS A 323 27.81 -5.44 12.69
C LYS A 323 27.44 -6.47 11.61
N GLY A 324 27.57 -6.12 10.33
CA GLY A 324 27.26 -7.02 9.22
C GLY A 324 25.78 -7.39 9.08
N ARG A 325 24.85 -6.63 9.68
CA ARG A 325 23.42 -6.95 9.71
C ARG A 325 22.82 -7.17 8.32
N VAL A 326 23.05 -6.21 7.43
CA VAL A 326 22.59 -6.29 6.03
C VAL A 326 23.28 -7.42 5.27
N LYS A 327 24.57 -7.70 5.55
CA LYS A 327 25.27 -8.86 4.94
C LYS A 327 24.65 -10.19 5.39
N ALA A 328 24.27 -10.31 6.67
CA ALA A 328 23.57 -11.48 7.18
C ALA A 328 22.20 -11.64 6.50
N MET A 329 21.45 -10.56 6.35
CA MET A 329 20.19 -10.54 5.60
C MET A 329 20.35 -10.99 4.14
N ASP A 330 21.37 -10.48 3.44
CA ASP A 330 21.67 -10.86 2.05
C ASP A 330 21.95 -12.38 1.95
N ARG A 331 22.76 -12.95 2.85
CA ARG A 331 23.03 -14.40 2.91
C ARG A 331 21.76 -15.22 3.20
N LEU A 332 20.89 -14.74 4.09
CA LEU A 332 19.62 -15.38 4.41
C LEU A 332 18.69 -15.38 3.18
N ALA A 333 18.69 -14.33 2.37
CA ALA A 333 17.94 -14.30 1.12
C ALA A 333 18.49 -15.33 0.11
N GLU A 334 19.81 -15.41 -0.05
CA GLU A 334 20.45 -16.40 -0.94
C GLU A 334 20.16 -17.84 -0.52
N GLN A 335 20.26 -18.15 0.78
CA GLN A 335 19.90 -19.47 1.32
C GLN A 335 18.41 -19.76 1.12
N GLY A 336 17.54 -18.76 1.35
CA GLY A 336 16.11 -18.91 1.15
C GLY A 336 15.74 -19.21 -0.31
N LEU A 337 16.45 -18.60 -1.27
CA LEU A 337 16.30 -18.92 -2.68
C LEU A 337 16.70 -20.37 -2.99
N LYS A 338 17.88 -20.80 -2.51
CA LYS A 338 18.36 -22.18 -2.71
C LYS A 338 17.41 -23.22 -2.11
N ASN A 339 16.80 -22.90 -0.96
CA ASN A 339 15.91 -23.80 -0.24
C ASN A 339 14.44 -23.73 -0.70
N GLY A 340 14.10 -22.86 -1.66
CA GLY A 340 12.71 -22.66 -2.10
C GLY A 340 11.80 -22.05 -1.02
N GLU A 341 12.36 -21.24 -0.11
CA GLU A 341 11.59 -20.58 0.94
C GLU A 341 10.67 -19.50 0.36
N ALA A 342 9.40 -19.50 0.76
CA ALA A 342 8.42 -18.52 0.28
C ALA A 342 8.63 -17.11 0.87
N LYS A 343 9.29 -16.98 2.03
CA LYS A 343 9.38 -15.73 2.81
C LYS A 343 10.73 -15.60 3.51
N MET A 344 11.13 -14.36 3.79
CA MET A 344 12.40 -14.07 4.48
C MET A 344 12.48 -14.61 5.92
N ASN A 345 11.37 -14.68 6.66
CA ASN A 345 11.30 -15.25 8.02
C ASN A 345 12.43 -14.81 8.98
N VAL A 346 12.87 -13.56 8.95
CA VAL A 346 13.93 -13.03 9.81
C VAL A 346 13.39 -12.57 11.16
N GLN A 347 14.27 -12.55 12.16
CA GLN A 347 13.98 -12.02 13.48
C GLN A 347 14.86 -10.81 13.82
N LEU A 348 14.26 -9.63 13.92
CA LEU A 348 14.94 -8.41 14.32
C LEU A 348 14.77 -8.22 15.84
N LYS A 349 15.85 -8.38 16.60
CA LYS A 349 15.85 -8.30 18.08
C LYS A 349 16.55 -7.04 18.56
N ILE A 350 16.10 -6.48 19.67
CA ILE A 350 16.86 -5.45 20.41
C ILE A 350 17.98 -6.14 21.20
N CYS A 351 19.15 -5.52 21.28
CA CYS A 351 20.25 -6.06 22.08
C CYS A 351 19.89 -6.10 23.57
N PRO A 352 20.26 -7.19 24.29
CA PRO A 352 20.18 -7.21 25.74
C PRO A 352 20.85 -5.98 26.38
N PRO A 353 20.39 -5.52 27.55
CA PRO A 353 21.10 -4.52 28.33
C PRO A 353 22.58 -4.92 28.51
N GLY A 354 23.50 -3.95 28.47
CA GLY A 354 24.94 -4.19 28.68
C GLY A 354 25.72 -4.74 27.47
N LYS A 355 25.07 -5.29 26.44
CA LYS A 355 25.77 -5.73 25.22
C LYS A 355 25.90 -4.57 24.22
N LYS A 356 27.15 -4.20 23.90
CA LYS A 356 27.47 -3.16 22.90
C LYS A 356 27.20 -3.65 21.49
#